data_AF-A0A9D9AN01-F1
#
_entry.id   AF-A0A9D9AN01-F1
#
_cell.length_a   1.000
_cell.length_b   1.000
_cell.length_c   1.000
_cell.angle_alpha   90.00
_cell.angle_beta   90.00
_cell.angle_gamma   90.00
#
_symmetry.space_group_name_H-M   'P 1'
#
loop_
_entity.id
_entity.type
_entity.pdbx_description
1 polymer ?
#
loop_
_entity_poly.entity_id
_entity_poly.type
_entity_poly.pdbx_seq_one_letter_code
_entity_poly.pdbx_strand_id
1 'polypeptide(L)'
;MSDDHLSIEERLTALQERDLSGLGRRDELGQHHHLNEAVPPLEKTQGVFKELPPDLLKILSETMRRTVDQVLAQFEQDLADVEAFDPTGENAVGRRNDLIARAENSFPRTFDKLHPAISYVAARRTDFKALDREARELLKDLEGRVEEFEQAIGEVRTEIDEVLDRVRKAAAEQGVSQQAAYFKTVADDEQKLADKWGQRTLWALGVFIAITFFGAFSYNWGWFGYDSNYPVALYISARVVLFFGLAFAVVTAARNYHAHKHNVTVNRQRQTSLQTFKVLADAAKSPADRDVILTHAAACIFQPQDTGFVRSTQDNSMGGQSVIEILRSAQSQSTPG
;
A
#
# COMPACT_ATOMS: atom_id res chain seq x y z
N MET A 1 44.85 -44.94 57.20
CA MET A 1 44.50 -45.87 56.10
C MET A 1 43.03 -45.67 55.77
N SER A 2 42.79 -44.65 54.95
CA SER A 2 41.59 -44.40 54.16
C SER A 2 42.06 -43.32 53.19
N ASP A 3 42.84 -43.76 52.19
CA ASP A 3 43.24 -42.89 51.09
C ASP A 3 41.96 -42.45 50.40
N ASP A 4 41.65 -41.16 50.53
CA ASP A 4 40.52 -40.49 49.91
C ASP A 4 40.89 -40.31 48.42
N HIS A 5 40.81 -41.40 47.66
CA HIS A 5 41.04 -41.37 46.22
C HIS A 5 39.86 -40.65 45.56
N LEU A 6 40.02 -39.33 45.34
CA LEU A 6 39.12 -38.52 44.53
C LEU A 6 38.72 -39.25 43.24
N SER A 7 37.44 -39.23 42.90
CA SER A 7 36.93 -39.84 41.67
C SER A 7 37.52 -39.18 40.42
N ILE A 8 37.52 -39.89 39.30
CA ILE A 8 38.04 -39.36 38.02
C ILE A 8 37.25 -38.11 37.62
N GLU A 9 35.94 -38.09 37.87
CA GLU A 9 35.07 -36.94 37.64
C GLU A 9 35.52 -35.71 38.45
N GLU A 10 35.76 -35.88 39.76
CA GLU A 10 36.18 -34.79 40.66
C GLU A 10 37.57 -34.26 40.28
N ARG A 11 38.50 -35.15 39.94
CA ARG A 11 39.84 -34.76 39.46
C ARG A 11 39.79 -34.00 38.14
N LEU A 12 38.94 -34.44 37.21
CA LEU A 12 38.75 -33.75 35.94
C LEU A 12 38.16 -32.34 36.14
N THR A 13 37.14 -32.20 36.99
CA THR A 13 36.57 -30.89 37.32
C THR A 13 37.59 -29.97 37.98
N ALA A 14 38.32 -30.47 38.98
CA ALA A 14 39.36 -29.71 39.66
C ALA A 14 40.45 -29.23 38.69
N LEU A 15 40.85 -30.08 37.73
CA LEU A 15 41.80 -29.71 36.69
C LEU A 15 41.24 -28.65 35.72
N GLN A 16 39.98 -28.77 35.30
CA GLN A 16 39.34 -27.85 34.36
C GLN A 16 39.20 -26.43 34.93
N GLU A 17 38.99 -26.32 36.24
CA GLU A 17 38.80 -25.05 36.94
C GLU A 17 40.11 -24.41 37.42
N ARG A 18 41.22 -25.17 37.44
CA ARG A 18 42.53 -24.70 37.89
C ARG A 18 43.05 -23.54 37.02
N ASP A 19 43.49 -22.46 37.65
CA ASP A 19 44.20 -21.38 36.97
C ASP A 19 45.69 -21.75 36.80
N LEU A 20 46.17 -21.74 35.55
CA LEU A 20 47.55 -22.09 35.20
C LEU A 20 48.43 -20.85 34.93
N SER A 21 47.84 -19.65 34.91
CA SER A 21 48.54 -18.41 34.58
C SER A 21 49.69 -18.08 35.55
N GLY A 22 49.56 -18.49 36.82
CA GLY A 22 50.57 -18.29 37.87
C GLY A 22 51.78 -19.22 37.81
N LEU A 23 51.76 -20.29 37.00
CA LEU A 23 52.80 -21.33 36.98
C LEU A 23 54.15 -20.86 36.43
N GLY A 24 54.16 -19.74 35.71
CA GLY A 24 55.38 -19.18 35.13
C GLY A 24 56.39 -18.66 36.16
N ARG A 25 55.93 -18.32 37.39
CA ARG A 25 56.74 -17.92 38.57
C ARG A 25 57.86 -16.91 38.26
N ARG A 26 57.60 -15.96 37.35
CA ARG A 26 58.60 -14.98 36.87
C ARG A 26 59.19 -14.13 38.00
N ASP A 27 58.35 -13.72 38.93
CA ASP A 27 58.75 -12.83 40.04
C ASP A 27 59.56 -13.56 41.12
N GLU A 28 59.39 -14.88 41.25
CA GLU A 28 60.11 -15.71 42.23
C GLU A 28 61.41 -16.31 41.69
N LEU A 29 61.40 -16.74 40.42
CA LEU A 29 62.51 -17.48 39.79
C LEU A 29 63.46 -16.56 39.00
N GLY A 30 63.10 -15.30 38.80
CA GLY A 30 63.92 -14.32 38.07
C GLY A 30 64.03 -14.59 36.56
N GLN A 31 64.88 -13.83 35.87
CA GLN A 31 64.95 -13.84 34.39
C GLN A 31 65.51 -15.12 33.78
N HIS A 32 66.30 -15.91 34.52
CA HIS A 32 67.00 -17.08 33.97
C HIS A 32 66.34 -18.42 34.29
N HIS A 33 65.42 -18.47 35.26
CA HIS A 33 64.81 -19.71 35.72
C HIS A 33 63.27 -19.73 35.64
N HIS A 34 62.63 -18.67 35.13
CA HIS A 34 61.17 -18.63 34.98
C HIS A 34 60.64 -19.70 34.02
N LEU A 35 59.40 -20.15 34.25
CA LEU A 35 58.72 -21.20 33.49
C LEU A 35 57.60 -20.65 32.59
N ASN A 36 57.58 -19.34 32.31
CA ASN A 36 56.57 -18.71 31.45
C ASN A 36 56.36 -19.40 30.10
N GLU A 37 57.42 -19.98 29.51
CA GLU A 37 57.33 -20.70 28.22
C GLU A 37 56.53 -22.01 28.33
N ALA A 38 56.43 -22.61 29.51
CA ALA A 38 55.64 -23.81 29.75
C ALA A 38 54.14 -23.51 29.90
N VAL A 39 53.75 -22.28 30.26
CA VAL A 39 52.35 -21.93 30.57
C VAL A 39 51.42 -22.08 29.36
N PRO A 40 51.69 -21.48 28.18
CA PRO A 40 50.76 -21.60 27.04
C PRO A 40 50.55 -23.04 26.56
N PRO A 41 51.58 -23.92 26.46
CA PRO A 41 51.37 -25.32 26.17
C PRO A 41 50.49 -26.06 27.19
N LEU A 42 50.66 -25.78 28.49
CA LEU A 42 49.86 -26.40 29.55
C LEU A 42 48.40 -25.93 29.51
N GLU A 43 48.13 -24.65 29.28
CA GLU A 43 46.78 -24.12 29.09
C GLU A 43 46.09 -24.74 27.87
N LYS A 44 46.83 -24.92 26.78
CA LYS A 44 46.33 -25.59 25.58
C LYS A 44 45.95 -27.04 25.87
N THR A 45 46.76 -27.75 26.66
CA THR A 45 46.47 -29.12 27.10
C THR A 45 45.26 -29.18 28.03
N GLN A 46 45.11 -28.22 28.96
CA GLN A 46 43.92 -28.08 29.79
C GLN A 46 42.65 -27.85 28.94
N GLY A 47 42.77 -27.11 27.83
CA GLY A 47 41.69 -26.92 26.85
C GLY A 47 41.12 -28.25 26.32
N VAL A 48 41.96 -29.24 26.06
CA VAL A 48 41.52 -30.58 25.61
C VAL A 48 40.69 -31.27 26.69
N PHE A 49 41.07 -31.15 27.95
CA PHE A 49 40.29 -31.71 29.05
C PHE A 49 38.95 -30.99 29.24
N LYS A 50 38.85 -29.68 28.97
CA LYS A 50 37.60 -28.91 29.03
C LYS A 50 36.56 -29.38 28.00
N GLU A 51 36.98 -30.02 26.92
CA GLU A 51 36.07 -30.61 25.93
C GLU A 51 35.40 -31.91 26.42
N LEU A 52 35.88 -32.49 27.53
CA LEU A 52 35.31 -33.68 28.17
C LEU A 52 34.43 -33.30 29.36
N PRO A 53 33.09 -33.43 29.26
CA PRO A 53 32.19 -33.18 30.38
C PRO A 53 32.30 -34.31 31.42
N PRO A 54 32.50 -34.00 32.72
CA PRO A 54 32.62 -35.01 33.78
C PRO A 54 31.45 -35.98 33.83
N ASP A 55 30.22 -35.49 33.64
CA ASP A 55 29.00 -36.31 33.66
C ASP A 55 28.97 -37.39 32.57
N LEU A 56 29.63 -37.11 31.44
CA LEU A 56 29.66 -37.98 30.28
C LEU A 56 30.86 -38.93 30.28
N LEU A 57 31.71 -38.89 31.32
CA LEU A 57 32.63 -39.99 31.57
C LEU A 57 31.86 -41.29 31.82
N LYS A 58 30.62 -41.20 32.33
CA LYS A 58 29.80 -42.36 32.65
C LYS A 58 29.41 -43.22 31.44
N ILE A 59 29.35 -42.61 30.26
CA ILE A 59 28.96 -43.28 29.02
C ILE A 59 30.14 -43.85 28.24
N LEU A 60 31.38 -43.54 28.64
CA LEU A 60 32.59 -44.06 28.02
C LEU A 60 32.79 -45.53 28.35
N SER A 61 33.39 -46.27 27.41
CA SER A 61 33.85 -47.65 27.67
C SER A 61 34.90 -47.67 28.78
N GLU A 62 35.00 -48.78 29.50
CA GLU A 62 35.98 -48.97 30.57
C GLU A 62 37.42 -48.69 30.09
N THR A 63 37.74 -49.12 28.87
CA THR A 63 39.04 -48.84 28.24
C THR A 63 39.27 -47.35 28.04
N MET A 64 38.27 -46.61 27.53
CA MET A 64 38.38 -45.17 27.32
C MET A 64 38.48 -44.40 28.64
N ARG A 65 37.72 -44.81 29.67
CA ARG A 65 37.81 -44.20 31.01
C ARG A 65 39.18 -44.38 31.62
N ARG A 66 39.77 -45.57 31.53
CA ARG A 66 41.14 -45.83 31.98
C ARG A 66 42.15 -44.98 31.23
N THR A 67 41.98 -44.80 29.92
CA THR A 67 42.82 -43.88 29.14
C THR A 67 42.70 -42.44 29.62
N VAL A 68 41.47 -41.96 29.87
CA VAL A 68 41.23 -40.61 30.42
C VAL A 68 41.94 -40.46 31.77
N ASP A 69 41.77 -41.41 32.68
CA ASP A 69 42.37 -41.40 34.01
C ASP A 69 43.91 -41.39 33.96
N GLN A 70 44.51 -42.23 33.12
CA GLN A 70 45.97 -42.27 32.94
C GLN A 70 46.53 -40.96 32.37
N VAL A 71 45.84 -40.38 31.40
CA VAL A 71 46.27 -39.13 30.76
C VAL A 71 46.08 -37.94 31.72
N LEU A 72 44.99 -37.93 32.48
CA LEU A 72 44.73 -36.96 33.54
C LEU A 72 45.81 -37.02 34.63
N ALA A 73 46.11 -38.22 35.15
CA ALA A 73 47.17 -38.41 36.15
C ALA A 73 48.54 -37.94 35.65
N GLN A 74 48.88 -38.23 34.39
CA GLN A 74 50.14 -37.78 33.81
C GLN A 74 50.21 -36.25 33.70
N PHE A 75 49.11 -35.59 33.32
CA PHE A 75 49.08 -34.14 33.23
C PHE A 75 49.11 -33.47 34.61
N GLU A 76 48.40 -34.02 35.60
CA GLU A 76 48.50 -33.57 37.00
C GLU A 76 49.94 -33.66 37.52
N GLN A 77 50.65 -34.75 37.19
CA GLN A 77 52.07 -34.91 37.54
C GLN A 77 52.94 -33.87 36.81
N ASP A 78 52.70 -33.61 35.52
CA ASP A 78 53.43 -32.59 34.77
C ASP A 78 53.23 -31.19 35.41
N LEU A 79 52.03 -30.88 35.90
CA LEU A 79 51.75 -29.63 36.64
C LEU A 79 52.46 -29.58 37.99
N ALA A 80 52.41 -30.67 38.76
CA ALA A 80 53.07 -30.76 40.06
C ALA A 80 54.60 -30.61 39.94
N ASP A 81 55.20 -31.19 38.89
CA ASP A 81 56.62 -31.08 38.60
C ASP A 81 57.04 -29.63 38.26
N VAL A 82 56.17 -28.89 37.57
CA VAL A 82 56.38 -27.46 37.23
C VAL A 82 56.28 -26.60 38.48
N GLU A 83 55.32 -26.87 39.36
CA GLU A 83 55.16 -26.15 40.63
C GLU A 83 56.32 -26.40 41.59
N ALA A 84 56.78 -27.65 41.69
CA ALA A 84 57.85 -28.08 42.58
C ALA A 84 59.27 -27.73 42.07
N PHE A 85 59.40 -26.98 40.98
CA PHE A 85 60.71 -26.59 40.45
C PHE A 85 61.47 -25.67 41.42
N ASP A 86 62.73 -26.02 41.70
CA ASP A 86 63.63 -25.31 42.60
C ASP A 86 64.90 -24.88 41.84
N PRO A 87 65.23 -23.56 41.79
CA PRO A 87 66.39 -23.04 41.09
C PRO A 87 67.72 -23.31 41.79
N THR A 88 67.72 -23.77 43.05
CA THR A 88 68.96 -24.01 43.84
C THR A 88 69.57 -25.40 43.63
N GLY A 89 68.87 -26.28 42.93
CA GLY A 89 69.32 -27.64 42.65
C GLY A 89 70.45 -27.74 41.63
N GLU A 90 71.20 -28.84 41.69
CA GLU A 90 72.20 -29.18 40.68
C GLU A 90 71.54 -29.26 39.29
N ASN A 91 72.14 -28.61 38.28
CA ASN A 91 71.63 -28.55 36.90
C ASN A 91 70.20 -27.94 36.75
N ALA A 92 69.88 -26.88 37.49
CA ALA A 92 68.57 -26.21 37.43
C ALA A 92 68.15 -25.75 36.02
N VAL A 93 69.08 -25.28 35.18
CA VAL A 93 68.79 -24.83 33.81
C VAL A 93 68.40 -26.00 32.90
N GLY A 94 69.08 -27.14 33.01
CA GLY A 94 68.72 -28.35 32.29
C GLY A 94 67.32 -28.84 32.68
N ARG A 95 67.06 -28.92 33.99
CA ARG A 95 65.74 -29.33 34.52
C ARG A 95 64.61 -28.39 34.09
N ARG A 96 64.85 -27.07 34.04
CA ARG A 96 63.90 -26.09 33.51
C ARG A 96 63.55 -26.38 32.05
N ASN A 97 64.56 -26.58 31.20
CA ASN A 97 64.36 -26.83 29.77
C ASN A 97 63.63 -28.16 29.54
N ASP A 98 63.90 -29.18 30.35
CA ASP A 98 63.17 -30.45 30.31
C ASP A 98 61.69 -30.27 30.66
N LEU A 99 61.37 -29.45 31.67
CA LEU A 99 59.99 -29.13 32.05
C LEU A 99 59.24 -28.41 30.92
N ILE A 100 59.89 -27.44 30.26
CA ILE A 100 59.31 -26.73 29.11
C ILE A 100 59.06 -27.69 27.95
N ALA A 101 60.05 -28.54 27.62
CA ALA A 101 59.87 -29.55 26.58
C ALA A 101 58.76 -30.57 26.91
N ARG A 102 58.59 -30.94 28.19
CA ARG A 102 57.46 -31.78 28.63
C ARG A 102 56.12 -31.07 28.46
N ALA A 103 56.05 -29.79 28.81
CA ALA A 103 54.85 -28.97 28.63
C ALA A 103 54.49 -28.84 27.14
N GLU A 104 55.46 -28.58 26.26
CA GLU A 104 55.25 -28.51 24.81
C GLU A 104 54.70 -29.82 24.23
N ASN A 105 55.24 -30.95 24.68
CA ASN A 105 54.81 -32.28 24.24
C ASN A 105 53.52 -32.77 24.94
N SER A 106 53.02 -32.05 25.94
CA SER A 106 51.82 -32.44 26.69
C SER A 106 50.56 -32.38 25.81
N PHE A 107 50.46 -31.38 24.94
CA PHE A 107 49.30 -31.18 24.07
C PHE A 107 49.11 -32.32 23.05
N PRO A 108 50.08 -32.62 22.16
CA PRO A 108 49.89 -33.68 21.16
C PRO A 108 49.62 -35.04 21.81
N ARG A 109 50.36 -35.35 22.88
CA ARG A 109 50.19 -36.59 23.66
C ARG A 109 48.79 -36.73 24.27
N THR A 110 48.21 -35.63 24.75
CA THR A 110 46.87 -35.61 25.37
C THR A 110 45.79 -35.68 24.29
N PHE A 111 45.92 -34.87 23.25
CA PHE A 111 44.96 -34.83 22.14
C PHE A 111 44.82 -36.18 21.45
N ASP A 112 45.92 -36.83 21.05
CA ASP A 112 45.89 -38.10 20.32
C ASP A 112 45.21 -39.22 21.13
N LYS A 113 45.34 -39.19 22.45
CA LYS A 113 44.74 -40.20 23.35
C LYS A 113 43.28 -39.90 23.69
N LEU A 114 42.91 -38.63 23.83
CA LEU A 114 41.57 -38.23 24.28
C LEU A 114 40.58 -37.96 23.14
N HIS A 115 41.07 -37.67 21.93
CA HIS A 115 40.21 -37.36 20.79
C HIS A 115 39.14 -38.44 20.49
N PRO A 116 39.41 -39.76 20.59
CA PRO A 116 38.36 -40.78 20.40
C PRO A 116 37.23 -40.69 21.43
N ALA A 117 37.55 -40.37 22.69
CA ALA A 117 36.56 -40.20 23.75
C ALA A 117 35.75 -38.92 23.56
N ILE A 118 36.41 -37.81 23.19
CA ILE A 118 35.78 -36.52 22.88
C ILE A 118 34.80 -36.69 21.72
N SER A 119 35.22 -37.32 20.62
CA SER A 119 34.39 -37.57 19.45
C SER A 119 33.17 -38.44 19.76
N TYR A 120 33.33 -39.47 20.60
CA TYR A 120 32.22 -40.31 21.04
C TYR A 120 31.20 -39.54 21.88
N VAL A 121 31.68 -38.72 22.81
CA VAL A 121 30.84 -37.88 23.67
C VAL A 121 30.12 -36.80 22.86
N ALA A 122 30.81 -36.17 21.91
CA ALA A 122 30.23 -35.18 21.00
C ALA A 122 29.12 -35.80 20.12
N ALA A 123 29.34 -37.00 19.57
CA ALA A 123 28.34 -37.71 18.79
C ALA A 123 27.11 -38.11 19.62
N ARG A 124 27.30 -38.44 20.91
CA ARG A 124 26.22 -38.76 21.86
C ARG A 124 25.44 -37.54 22.34
N ARG A 125 26.05 -36.35 22.36
CA ARG A 125 25.39 -35.08 22.69
C ARG A 125 24.41 -34.62 21.61
N THR A 126 24.65 -35.00 20.36
CA THR A 126 23.80 -34.66 19.22
C THR A 126 22.72 -35.74 19.02
N ASP A 127 21.68 -35.74 19.84
CA ASP A 127 20.54 -36.66 19.68
C ASP A 127 19.65 -36.25 18.48
N PHE A 128 20.00 -36.75 17.29
CA PHE A 128 19.30 -36.51 16.02
C PHE A 128 17.78 -36.80 16.05
N LYS A 129 17.30 -37.63 16.98
CA LYS A 129 15.87 -37.98 17.07
C LYS A 129 15.04 -36.87 17.71
N ALA A 130 15.63 -36.12 18.64
CA ALA A 130 14.96 -34.96 19.23
C ALA A 130 14.79 -33.84 18.20
N LEU A 131 15.80 -33.64 17.35
CA LEU A 131 15.81 -32.64 16.29
C LEU A 131 14.77 -32.92 15.18
N ASP A 132 14.61 -34.19 14.76
CA ASP A 132 13.61 -34.55 13.74
C ASP A 132 12.17 -34.33 14.23
N ARG A 133 11.91 -34.54 15.53
CA ARG A 133 10.59 -34.29 16.13
C ARG A 133 10.27 -32.79 16.15
N GLU A 134 11.22 -31.96 16.56
CA GLU A 134 11.05 -30.50 16.61
C GLU A 134 10.88 -29.90 15.19
N ALA A 135 11.60 -30.41 14.20
CA ALA A 135 11.44 -30.00 12.81
C ALA A 135 10.05 -30.32 12.24
N ARG A 136 9.46 -31.47 12.59
CA ARG A 136 8.10 -31.85 12.17
C ARG A 136 7.03 -30.99 12.85
N GLU A 137 7.22 -30.62 14.11
CA GLU A 137 6.31 -29.72 14.83
C GLU A 137 6.34 -28.30 14.23
N LEU A 138 7.53 -27.78 13.92
CA LEU A 138 7.70 -26.50 13.21
C LEU A 138 7.05 -26.50 11.81
N LEU A 139 7.22 -27.58 11.04
CA LEU A 139 6.58 -27.69 9.72
C LEU A 139 5.06 -27.66 9.82
N LYS A 140 4.48 -28.33 10.83
CA LYS A 140 3.04 -28.33 11.06
C LYS A 140 2.53 -26.96 11.50
N ASP A 141 3.26 -26.25 12.36
CA ASP A 141 2.94 -24.88 12.75
C ASP A 141 2.99 -23.93 11.54
N LEU A 142 4.01 -24.08 10.68
CA LEU A 142 4.12 -23.32 9.44
C LEU A 142 2.98 -23.60 8.46
N GLU A 143 2.56 -24.85 8.28
CA GLU A 143 1.38 -25.18 7.47
C GLU A 143 0.11 -24.48 8.00
N GLY A 144 -0.11 -24.52 9.31
CA GLY A 144 -1.25 -23.83 9.94
C GLY A 144 -1.22 -22.32 9.73
N ARG A 145 -0.04 -21.70 9.88
CA ARG A 145 0.14 -20.26 9.65
C ARG A 145 -0.03 -19.88 8.18
N VAL A 146 0.32 -20.75 7.24
CA VAL A 146 0.09 -20.54 5.80
C VAL A 146 -1.41 -20.58 5.52
N GLU A 147 -2.15 -21.52 6.08
CA GLU A 147 -3.61 -21.63 5.92
C GLU A 147 -4.34 -20.42 6.52
N GLU A 148 -3.95 -19.96 7.71
CA GLU A 148 -4.46 -18.71 8.31
C GLU A 148 -4.14 -17.49 7.43
N PHE A 149 -2.94 -17.43 6.86
CA PHE A 149 -2.55 -16.33 5.97
C PHE A 149 -3.34 -16.34 4.65
N GLU A 150 -3.61 -17.52 4.09
CA GLU A 150 -4.48 -17.67 2.92
C GLU A 150 -5.92 -17.21 3.21
N GLN A 151 -6.47 -17.58 4.37
CA GLN A 151 -7.79 -17.11 4.80
C GLN A 151 -7.82 -15.59 4.99
N ALA A 152 -6.83 -15.02 5.68
CA ALA A 152 -6.71 -13.58 5.88
C ALA A 152 -6.58 -12.82 4.56
N ILE A 153 -5.81 -13.33 3.59
CA ILE A 153 -5.76 -12.76 2.24
C ILE A 153 -7.12 -12.81 1.55
N GLY A 154 -7.85 -13.93 1.70
CA GLY A 154 -9.20 -14.08 1.18
C GLY A 154 -10.15 -13.01 1.74
N GLU A 155 -10.20 -12.86 3.05
CA GLU A 155 -11.04 -11.88 3.74
C GLU A 155 -10.68 -10.44 3.36
N VAL A 156 -9.38 -10.10 3.35
CA VAL A 156 -8.90 -8.76 2.96
C VAL A 156 -9.25 -8.45 1.51
N ARG A 157 -9.19 -9.43 0.60
CA ARG A 157 -9.63 -9.23 -0.80
C ARG A 157 -11.11 -8.89 -0.87
N THR A 158 -11.95 -9.64 -0.15
CA THR A 158 -13.40 -9.38 -0.11
C THR A 158 -13.68 -7.99 0.48
N GLU A 159 -13.02 -7.62 1.58
CA GLU A 159 -13.20 -6.30 2.18
C GLU A 159 -12.74 -5.16 1.26
N ILE A 160 -11.61 -5.34 0.54
CA ILE A 160 -11.13 -4.37 -0.45
C ILE A 160 -12.14 -4.20 -1.58
N ASP A 161 -12.70 -5.29 -2.10
CA ASP A 161 -13.72 -5.23 -3.16
C ASP A 161 -14.97 -4.46 -2.69
N GLU A 162 -15.42 -4.70 -1.46
CA GLU A 162 -16.54 -3.97 -0.86
C GLU A 162 -16.23 -2.48 -0.62
N VAL A 163 -15.03 -2.15 -0.14
CA VAL A 163 -14.60 -0.77 0.06
C VAL A 163 -14.48 -0.04 -1.28
N LEU A 164 -13.88 -0.67 -2.30
CA LEU A 164 -13.76 -0.10 -3.64
C LEU A 164 -15.13 0.14 -4.28
N ASP A 165 -16.07 -0.80 -4.12
CA ASP A 165 -17.45 -0.61 -4.61
C ASP A 165 -18.14 0.55 -3.91
N ARG A 166 -18.02 0.67 -2.57
CA ARG A 166 -18.56 1.80 -1.80
C ARG A 166 -17.95 3.14 -2.25
N VAL A 167 -16.64 3.20 -2.44
CA VAL A 167 -15.95 4.42 -2.92
C VAL A 167 -16.41 4.80 -4.32
N ARG A 168 -16.52 3.83 -5.25
CA ARG A 168 -17.03 4.07 -6.61
C ARG A 168 -18.46 4.58 -6.59
N LYS A 169 -19.34 3.97 -5.80
CA LYS A 169 -20.74 4.39 -5.64
C LYS A 169 -20.85 5.79 -5.06
N ALA A 170 -20.10 6.10 -4.01
CA ALA A 170 -20.07 7.41 -3.39
C ALA A 170 -19.51 8.49 -4.34
N ALA A 171 -18.43 8.20 -5.06
CA ALA A 171 -17.87 9.11 -6.06
C ALA A 171 -18.87 9.38 -7.20
N ALA A 172 -19.59 8.35 -7.67
CA ALA A 172 -20.64 8.50 -8.66
C ALA A 172 -21.83 9.33 -8.12
N GLU A 173 -22.26 9.10 -6.88
CA GLU A 173 -23.31 9.88 -6.20
C GLU A 173 -22.92 11.35 -6.03
N GLN A 174 -21.71 11.61 -5.55
CA GLN A 174 -21.18 12.95 -5.33
C GLN A 174 -21.04 13.71 -6.65
N GLY A 175 -20.49 13.07 -7.69
CA GLY A 175 -20.32 13.67 -9.01
C GLY A 175 -21.64 14.00 -9.69
N VAL A 176 -22.59 13.06 -9.71
CA VAL A 176 -23.91 13.25 -10.32
C VAL A 176 -24.73 14.30 -9.56
N SER A 177 -24.71 14.27 -8.23
CA SER A 177 -25.43 15.25 -7.41
C SER A 177 -24.86 16.66 -7.55
N GLN A 178 -23.54 16.82 -7.62
CA GLN A 178 -22.90 18.11 -7.83
C GLN A 178 -23.23 18.69 -9.22
N GLN A 179 -23.19 17.88 -10.28
CA GLN A 179 -23.58 18.32 -11.63
C GLN A 179 -25.06 18.66 -11.71
N ALA A 180 -25.94 17.87 -11.10
CA ALA A 180 -27.37 18.17 -11.04
C ALA A 180 -27.63 19.50 -10.28
N ALA A 181 -26.95 19.73 -9.17
CA ALA A 181 -27.03 20.99 -8.42
C ALA A 181 -26.51 22.20 -9.22
N TYR A 182 -25.43 22.00 -10.00
CA TYR A 182 -24.91 23.02 -10.91
C TYR A 182 -25.95 23.40 -11.98
N PHE A 183 -26.51 22.41 -12.70
CA PHE A 183 -27.53 22.68 -13.73
C PHE A 183 -28.80 23.30 -13.15
N LYS A 184 -29.20 22.93 -11.92
CA LYS A 184 -30.29 23.59 -11.21
C LYS A 184 -30.00 25.08 -11.00
N THR A 185 -28.81 25.40 -10.48
CA THR A 185 -28.41 26.79 -10.21
C THR A 185 -28.39 27.62 -11.49
N VAL A 186 -27.80 27.07 -12.57
CA VAL A 186 -27.80 27.71 -13.89
C VAL A 186 -29.22 27.90 -14.41
N ALA A 187 -30.10 26.91 -14.27
CA ALA A 187 -31.51 27.04 -14.67
C ALA A 187 -32.24 28.14 -13.87
N ASP A 188 -31.99 28.25 -12.57
CA ASP A 188 -32.61 29.26 -11.72
C ASP A 188 -32.11 30.68 -12.06
N ASP A 189 -30.84 30.84 -12.42
CA ASP A 189 -30.29 32.12 -12.85
C ASP A 189 -30.78 32.53 -14.25
N GLU A 190 -30.82 31.59 -15.20
CA GLU A 190 -31.45 31.80 -16.51
C GLU A 190 -32.94 32.13 -16.37
N GLN A 191 -33.64 31.55 -15.39
CA GLN A 191 -35.05 31.83 -15.13
C GLN A 191 -35.25 33.27 -14.64
N LYS A 192 -34.38 33.79 -13.76
CA LYS A 192 -34.40 35.20 -13.35
C LYS A 192 -34.15 36.13 -14.54
N LEU A 193 -33.23 35.78 -15.43
CA LEU A 193 -32.96 36.55 -16.65
C LEU A 193 -34.14 36.53 -17.60
N ALA A 194 -34.76 35.37 -17.81
CA ALA A 194 -35.99 35.25 -18.59
C ALA A 194 -37.08 36.16 -18.02
N ASP A 195 -37.33 36.14 -16.70
CA ASP A 195 -38.38 36.94 -16.09
C ASP A 195 -38.11 38.46 -16.25
N LYS A 196 -36.85 38.88 -16.11
CA LYS A 196 -36.42 40.26 -16.40
C LYS A 196 -36.67 40.66 -17.86
N TRP A 197 -36.31 39.80 -18.81
CA TRP A 197 -36.56 40.06 -20.23
C TRP A 197 -38.05 40.04 -20.58
N GLY A 198 -38.85 39.19 -19.93
CA GLY A 198 -40.30 39.18 -20.05
C GLY A 198 -40.91 40.50 -19.59
N GLN A 199 -40.52 40.99 -18.42
CA GLN A 199 -40.95 42.30 -17.91
C GLN A 199 -40.53 43.44 -18.83
N ARG A 200 -39.29 43.43 -19.35
CA ARG A 200 -38.81 44.41 -20.34
C ARG A 200 -39.61 44.37 -21.64
N THR A 201 -40.00 43.18 -22.09
CA THR A 201 -40.83 43.01 -23.29
C THR A 201 -42.23 43.59 -23.07
N LEU A 202 -42.84 43.36 -21.90
CA LEU A 202 -44.13 43.95 -21.53
C LEU A 202 -44.06 45.49 -21.44
N TRP A 203 -43.01 46.03 -20.82
CA TRP A 203 -42.77 47.48 -20.76
C TRP A 203 -42.57 48.09 -22.15
N ALA A 204 -41.73 47.46 -22.99
CA ALA A 204 -41.49 47.92 -24.36
C ALA A 204 -42.77 47.90 -25.20
N LEU A 205 -43.61 46.86 -25.05
CA LEU A 205 -44.91 46.78 -25.71
C LEU A 205 -45.87 47.87 -25.21
N GLY A 206 -45.91 48.13 -23.89
CA GLY A 206 -46.71 49.19 -23.31
C GLY A 206 -46.32 50.58 -23.83
N VAL A 207 -45.03 50.87 -23.88
CA VAL A 207 -44.49 52.13 -24.45
C VAL A 207 -44.83 52.24 -25.94
N PHE A 208 -44.69 51.15 -26.69
CA PHE A 208 -45.03 51.11 -28.11
C PHE A 208 -46.52 51.41 -28.37
N ILE A 209 -47.43 50.80 -27.59
CA ILE A 209 -48.87 51.08 -27.67
C ILE A 209 -49.15 52.52 -27.28
N ALA A 210 -48.55 53.03 -26.19
CA ALA A 210 -48.75 54.39 -25.72
C ALA A 210 -48.30 55.43 -26.75
N ILE A 211 -47.13 55.26 -27.38
CA ILE A 211 -46.64 56.18 -28.42
C ILE A 211 -47.52 56.10 -29.68
N THR A 212 -47.93 54.90 -30.08
CA THR A 212 -48.83 54.72 -31.23
C THR A 212 -50.19 55.38 -30.98
N PHE A 213 -50.76 55.20 -29.80
CA PHE A 213 -52.05 55.79 -29.40
C PHE A 213 -51.96 57.32 -29.26
N PHE A 214 -50.96 57.83 -28.55
CA PHE A 214 -50.71 59.26 -28.41
C PHE A 214 -50.47 59.91 -29.78
N GLY A 215 -49.72 59.25 -30.66
CA GLY A 215 -49.46 59.72 -32.00
C GLY A 215 -50.72 59.74 -32.88
N ALA A 216 -51.63 58.78 -32.73
CA ALA A 216 -52.92 58.81 -33.43
C ALA A 216 -53.80 59.97 -32.93
N PHE A 217 -53.83 60.21 -31.62
CA PHE A 217 -54.64 61.27 -31.01
C PHE A 217 -54.11 62.68 -31.30
N SER A 218 -52.78 62.86 -31.33
CA SER A 218 -52.15 64.16 -31.61
C SER A 218 -52.44 64.70 -33.01
N TYR A 219 -52.68 63.81 -33.98
CA TYR A 219 -53.04 64.19 -35.35
C TYR A 219 -54.48 64.72 -35.41
N ASN A 220 -55.41 64.08 -34.70
CA ASN A 220 -56.83 64.45 -34.72
C ASN A 220 -57.15 65.75 -33.96
N TRP A 221 -56.33 66.11 -32.97
CA TRP A 221 -56.56 67.30 -32.12
C TRP A 221 -55.82 68.57 -32.59
N GLY A 222 -55.09 68.52 -33.70
CA GLY A 222 -54.43 69.69 -34.28
C GLY A 222 -53.31 70.32 -33.42
N TRP A 223 -52.73 69.58 -32.47
CA TRP A 223 -51.70 70.10 -31.56
C TRP A 223 -50.42 70.60 -32.23
N PHE A 224 -50.15 70.11 -33.43
CA PHE A 224 -49.06 70.57 -34.27
C PHE A 224 -49.73 71.14 -35.53
N GLY A 225 -49.79 72.45 -35.69
CA GLY A 225 -50.47 73.09 -36.82
C GLY A 225 -49.84 72.65 -38.15
N TYR A 226 -50.57 71.88 -38.96
CA TYR A 226 -50.11 71.38 -40.25
C TYR A 226 -50.78 72.17 -41.39
N ASP A 227 -50.31 73.40 -41.66
CA ASP A 227 -50.83 74.23 -42.77
C ASP A 227 -50.16 73.95 -44.13
N SER A 228 -49.21 73.01 -44.21
CA SER A 228 -48.46 72.70 -45.45
C SER A 228 -48.18 71.20 -45.63
N ASN A 229 -48.11 70.73 -46.87
CA ASN A 229 -47.91 69.31 -47.22
C ASN A 229 -46.48 68.79 -46.91
N TYR A 230 -45.47 69.67 -46.91
CA TYR A 230 -44.07 69.29 -46.70
C TYR A 230 -43.74 68.85 -45.24
N PRO A 231 -44.20 69.56 -44.18
CA PRO A 231 -43.97 69.12 -42.79
C PRO A 231 -44.70 67.80 -42.44
N VAL A 232 -45.77 67.44 -43.15
CA VAL A 232 -46.49 66.18 -42.94
C VAL A 232 -45.65 64.97 -43.39
N ALA A 233 -44.94 65.07 -44.51
CA ALA A 233 -44.10 63.98 -45.02
C ALA A 233 -42.93 63.66 -44.06
N LEU A 234 -42.22 64.68 -43.57
CA LEU A 234 -41.15 64.51 -42.59
C LEU A 234 -41.68 63.93 -41.27
N TYR A 235 -42.86 64.38 -40.83
CA TYR A 235 -43.51 63.86 -39.63
C TYR A 235 -43.87 62.37 -39.72
N ILE A 236 -44.45 61.94 -40.85
CA ILE A 236 -44.76 60.53 -41.10
C ILE A 236 -43.47 59.71 -41.15
N SER A 237 -42.42 60.20 -41.84
CA SER A 237 -41.14 59.49 -41.96
C SER A 237 -40.47 59.24 -40.59
N ALA A 238 -40.46 60.23 -39.69
CA ALA A 238 -39.90 60.10 -38.35
C ALA A 238 -40.68 59.08 -37.50
N ARG A 239 -42.00 59.02 -37.65
CA ARG A 239 -42.85 58.03 -36.97
C ARG A 239 -42.64 56.62 -37.48
N VAL A 240 -42.47 56.46 -38.79
CA VAL A 240 -42.17 55.15 -39.39
C VAL A 240 -40.85 54.62 -38.84
N VAL A 241 -39.81 55.45 -38.78
CA VAL A 241 -38.51 55.06 -38.19
C VAL A 241 -38.66 54.70 -36.71
N LEU A 242 -39.39 55.51 -35.94
CA LEU A 242 -39.63 55.25 -34.51
C LEU A 242 -40.44 53.95 -34.29
N PHE A 243 -41.45 53.69 -35.12
CA PHE A 243 -42.25 52.47 -35.09
C PHE A 243 -41.38 51.25 -35.38
N PHE A 244 -40.57 51.29 -36.45
CA PHE A 244 -39.66 50.19 -36.78
C PHE A 244 -38.62 49.96 -35.69
N GLY A 245 -38.06 51.02 -35.10
CA GLY A 245 -37.10 50.92 -34.00
C GLY A 245 -37.70 50.26 -32.75
N LEU A 246 -38.91 50.65 -32.36
CA LEU A 246 -39.61 50.06 -31.23
C LEU A 246 -40.07 48.63 -31.52
N ALA A 247 -40.60 48.36 -32.72
CA ALA A 247 -40.96 47.00 -33.14
C ALA A 247 -39.72 46.08 -33.10
N PHE A 248 -38.58 46.54 -33.60
CA PHE A 248 -37.31 45.81 -33.52
C PHE A 248 -36.87 45.56 -32.07
N ALA A 249 -37.02 46.55 -31.18
CA ALA A 249 -36.73 46.40 -29.75
C ALA A 249 -37.62 45.34 -29.09
N VAL A 250 -38.93 45.34 -29.36
CA VAL A 250 -39.88 44.33 -28.86
C VAL A 250 -39.53 42.94 -29.38
N VAL A 251 -39.25 42.79 -30.68
CA VAL A 251 -38.87 41.50 -31.27
C VAL A 251 -37.56 40.97 -30.67
N THR A 252 -36.57 41.84 -30.46
CA THR A 252 -35.27 41.46 -29.87
C THR A 252 -35.43 41.06 -28.39
N ALA A 253 -36.23 41.80 -27.62
CA ALA A 253 -36.52 41.47 -26.23
C ALA A 253 -37.29 40.14 -26.11
N ALA A 254 -38.27 39.91 -26.98
CA ALA A 254 -38.99 38.65 -27.06
C ALA A 254 -38.07 37.48 -27.43
N ARG A 255 -37.18 37.66 -28.42
CA ARG A 255 -36.17 36.64 -28.77
C ARG A 255 -35.26 36.28 -27.59
N ASN A 256 -34.78 37.27 -26.85
CA ASN A 256 -33.95 37.03 -25.66
C ASN A 256 -34.74 36.29 -24.56
N TYR A 257 -36.01 36.65 -24.36
CA TYR A 257 -36.89 35.92 -23.44
C TYR A 257 -37.03 34.44 -23.83
N HIS A 258 -37.30 34.15 -25.11
CA HIS A 258 -37.40 32.79 -25.62
C HIS A 258 -36.08 32.01 -25.47
N ALA A 259 -34.94 32.63 -25.75
CA ALA A 259 -33.62 32.01 -25.59
C ALA A 259 -33.33 31.62 -24.13
N HIS A 260 -33.58 32.52 -23.18
CA HIS A 260 -33.41 32.19 -21.75
C HIS A 260 -34.40 31.10 -21.30
N LYS A 261 -35.67 31.13 -21.73
CA LYS A 261 -36.64 30.07 -21.41
C LYS A 261 -36.27 28.70 -22.00
N HIS A 262 -35.68 28.68 -23.18
CA HIS A 262 -35.08 27.48 -23.76
C HIS A 262 -33.97 26.93 -22.85
N ASN A 263 -33.00 27.78 -22.47
CA ASN A 263 -31.90 27.38 -21.59
C ASN A 263 -32.38 26.85 -20.24
N VAL A 264 -33.40 27.49 -19.63
CA VAL A 264 -34.03 27.01 -18.39
C VAL A 264 -34.57 25.59 -18.57
N THR A 265 -35.30 25.35 -19.66
CA THR A 265 -35.95 24.07 -19.93
C THR A 265 -34.91 22.96 -20.13
N VAL A 266 -33.89 23.22 -20.95
CA VAL A 266 -32.80 22.28 -21.21
C VAL A 266 -32.02 21.97 -19.93
N ASN A 267 -31.69 22.99 -19.13
CA ASN A 267 -30.94 22.77 -17.90
C ASN A 267 -31.76 22.04 -16.82
N ARG A 268 -33.07 22.27 -16.73
CA ARG A 268 -33.97 21.50 -15.85
C ARG A 268 -34.10 20.04 -16.30
N GLN A 269 -34.18 19.80 -17.60
CA GLN A 269 -34.16 18.45 -18.14
C GLN A 269 -32.84 17.77 -17.77
N ARG A 270 -31.69 18.39 -18.01
CA ARG A 270 -30.36 17.86 -17.64
C ARG A 270 -30.28 17.51 -16.16
N GLN A 271 -30.75 18.40 -15.29
CA GLN A 271 -30.84 18.14 -13.85
C GLN A 271 -31.68 16.88 -13.57
N THR A 272 -32.88 16.80 -14.13
CA THR A 272 -33.81 15.68 -13.89
C THR A 272 -33.22 14.37 -14.41
N SER A 273 -32.67 14.39 -15.63
CA SER A 273 -32.03 13.25 -16.26
C SER A 273 -30.84 12.73 -15.46
N LEU A 274 -29.99 13.62 -14.91
CA LEU A 274 -28.89 13.24 -14.02
C LEU A 274 -29.39 12.59 -12.73
N GLN A 275 -30.46 13.11 -12.13
CA GLN A 275 -31.05 12.54 -10.91
C GLN A 275 -31.66 11.15 -11.15
N THR A 276 -32.34 10.95 -12.29
CA THR A 276 -32.97 9.65 -12.62
C THR A 276 -32.00 8.64 -13.22
N PHE A 277 -30.90 9.10 -13.82
CA PHE A 277 -29.91 8.27 -14.49
C PHE A 277 -29.35 7.16 -13.60
N LYS A 278 -28.97 7.51 -12.37
CA LYS A 278 -28.41 6.53 -11.43
C LYS A 278 -29.40 5.41 -11.13
N VAL A 279 -30.67 5.77 -10.88
CA VAL A 279 -31.74 4.81 -10.61
C VAL A 279 -31.96 3.87 -11.80
N LEU A 280 -31.91 4.38 -13.03
CA LEU A 280 -32.07 3.57 -14.24
C LEU A 280 -30.87 2.66 -14.47
N ALA A 281 -29.64 3.15 -14.28
CA ALA A 281 -28.41 2.37 -14.43
C ALA A 281 -28.27 1.29 -13.33
N ASP A 282 -28.77 1.54 -12.13
CA ASP A 282 -28.77 0.58 -11.01
C ASP A 282 -29.91 -0.45 -11.14
N ALA A 283 -31.01 -0.12 -11.83
CA ALA A 283 -32.10 -1.06 -12.09
C ALA A 283 -31.82 -2.06 -13.24
N ALA A 284 -30.76 -1.84 -14.02
CA ALA A 284 -30.38 -2.72 -15.13
C ALA A 284 -29.90 -4.09 -14.62
N LYS A 285 -30.48 -5.18 -15.15
CA LYS A 285 -30.18 -6.56 -14.70
C LYS A 285 -28.90 -7.13 -15.32
N SER A 286 -28.50 -6.65 -16.50
CA SER A 286 -27.28 -7.09 -17.18
C SER A 286 -26.31 -5.92 -17.43
N PRO A 287 -24.99 -6.20 -17.51
CA PRO A 287 -24.00 -5.18 -17.88
C PRO A 287 -24.26 -4.57 -19.26
N ALA A 288 -24.74 -5.37 -20.22
CA ALA A 288 -25.09 -4.90 -21.56
C ALA A 288 -26.28 -3.91 -21.54
N ASP A 289 -27.32 -4.20 -20.75
CA ASP A 289 -28.46 -3.29 -20.59
C ASP A 289 -28.04 -1.98 -19.91
N ARG A 290 -27.13 -2.06 -18.93
CA ARG A 290 -26.55 -0.88 -18.28
C ARG A 290 -25.84 -0.01 -19.29
N ASP A 291 -24.98 -0.54 -20.15
CA ASP A 291 -24.23 0.25 -21.15
C ASP A 291 -25.15 0.92 -22.19
N VAL A 292 -26.24 0.24 -22.58
CA VAL A 292 -27.28 0.82 -23.45
C VAL A 292 -27.99 1.98 -22.75
N ILE A 293 -28.39 1.80 -21.49
CA ILE A 293 -29.01 2.86 -20.67
C ILE A 293 -28.05 4.03 -20.47
N LEU A 294 -26.76 3.77 -20.22
CA LEU A 294 -25.73 4.79 -20.07
C LEU A 294 -25.60 5.63 -21.35
N THR A 295 -25.56 4.97 -22.50
CA THR A 295 -25.41 5.62 -23.81
C THR A 295 -26.64 6.47 -24.14
N HIS A 296 -27.85 5.94 -23.98
CA HIS A 296 -29.08 6.70 -24.20
C HIS A 296 -29.23 7.86 -23.22
N ALA A 297 -28.90 7.67 -21.94
CA ALA A 297 -28.98 8.73 -20.96
C ALA A 297 -27.94 9.84 -21.23
N ALA A 298 -26.72 9.50 -21.64
CA ALA A 298 -25.73 10.47 -22.05
C ALA A 298 -26.21 11.30 -23.25
N ALA A 299 -26.85 10.65 -24.23
CA ALA A 299 -27.50 11.35 -25.33
C ALA A 299 -28.62 12.29 -24.83
N CYS A 300 -29.51 11.83 -23.95
CA CYS A 300 -30.56 12.68 -23.39
C CYS A 300 -30.05 13.90 -22.59
N ILE A 301 -28.91 13.78 -21.90
CA ILE A 301 -28.33 14.85 -21.09
C ILE A 301 -27.59 15.87 -21.96
N PHE A 302 -26.81 15.42 -22.94
CA PHE A 302 -25.87 16.28 -23.66
C PHE A 302 -26.27 16.64 -25.09
N GLN A 303 -27.19 15.90 -25.71
CA GLN A 303 -27.65 16.22 -27.06
C GLN A 303 -28.43 17.54 -27.08
N PRO A 304 -28.25 18.39 -28.10
CA PRO A 304 -29.10 19.56 -28.31
C PRO A 304 -30.56 19.14 -28.43
N GLN A 305 -31.43 19.70 -27.59
CA GLN A 305 -32.87 19.39 -27.58
C GLN A 305 -33.66 20.60 -28.07
N ASP A 306 -34.57 20.39 -29.00
CA ASP A 306 -35.52 21.42 -29.37
C ASP A 306 -36.54 21.63 -28.26
N THR A 307 -36.91 22.89 -28.03
CA THR A 307 -37.94 23.23 -27.05
C THR A 307 -39.05 24.03 -27.72
N GLY A 308 -40.21 24.14 -27.08
CA GLY A 308 -41.27 25.02 -27.57
C GLY A 308 -40.86 26.50 -27.72
N PHE A 309 -39.71 26.91 -27.15
CA PHE A 309 -39.19 28.29 -27.22
C PHE A 309 -38.17 28.51 -28.34
N VAL A 310 -37.46 27.46 -28.77
CA VAL A 310 -36.48 27.49 -29.86
C VAL A 310 -36.62 26.17 -30.61
N ARG A 311 -37.08 26.25 -31.85
CA ARG A 311 -36.97 25.15 -32.82
C ARG A 311 -35.65 25.35 -33.56
N SER A 312 -34.76 24.39 -33.50
CA SER A 312 -33.74 24.28 -34.52
C SER A 312 -34.48 24.05 -35.84
N THR A 313 -34.24 24.92 -36.83
CA THR A 313 -34.60 24.60 -38.21
C THR A 313 -33.60 23.54 -38.65
N GLN A 314 -33.78 22.32 -38.16
CA GLN A 314 -33.08 21.17 -38.70
C GLN A 314 -33.75 20.91 -40.04
N ASP A 315 -33.19 21.53 -41.08
CA ASP A 315 -33.33 21.04 -42.43
C ASP A 315 -33.09 19.52 -42.38
N ASN A 316 -33.98 18.80 -43.02
CA ASN A 316 -34.21 17.38 -42.87
C ASN A 316 -32.97 16.53 -43.23
N SER A 317 -31.99 16.44 -42.32
CA SER A 317 -30.88 15.49 -42.37
C SER A 317 -30.96 14.47 -41.22
N MET A 318 -32.17 14.26 -40.69
CA MET A 318 -32.53 13.12 -39.84
C MET A 318 -32.72 11.87 -40.73
N GLY A 319 -31.61 11.37 -41.26
CA GLY A 319 -31.51 10.07 -41.94
C GLY A 319 -30.25 9.27 -41.56
N GLY A 320 -29.38 9.83 -40.71
CA GLY A 320 -28.03 9.28 -40.48
C GLY A 320 -27.87 8.31 -39.31
N GLN A 321 -28.79 8.29 -38.32
CA GLN A 321 -28.60 7.46 -37.11
C GLN A 321 -29.55 6.27 -36.96
N SER A 322 -30.68 6.24 -37.67
CA SER A 322 -31.59 5.07 -37.69
C SER A 322 -31.09 3.93 -38.59
N VAL A 323 -30.33 4.25 -39.66
CA VAL A 323 -29.89 3.24 -40.65
C VAL A 323 -28.75 2.38 -40.12
N ILE A 324 -27.88 2.91 -39.25
CA ILE A 324 -26.76 2.17 -38.66
C ILE A 324 -27.26 1.12 -37.65
N GLU A 325 -28.36 1.41 -36.95
CA GLU A 325 -29.00 0.46 -36.03
C GLU A 325 -29.75 -0.66 -36.78
N ILE A 326 -30.42 -0.32 -37.89
CA ILE A 326 -31.10 -1.29 -38.75
C ILE A 326 -30.09 -2.19 -39.48
N LEU A 327 -28.96 -1.66 -39.95
CA LEU A 327 -27.88 -2.45 -40.57
C LEU A 327 -27.22 -3.41 -39.58
N ARG A 328 -27.03 -2.99 -38.32
CA ARG A 328 -26.47 -3.87 -37.27
C ARG A 328 -27.42 -5.02 -36.91
N SER A 329 -28.73 -4.79 -36.90
CA SER A 329 -29.72 -5.88 -36.71
C SER A 329 -29.85 -6.84 -37.90
N ALA A 330 -29.63 -6.36 -39.12
CA ALA A 330 -29.65 -7.19 -40.33
C ALA A 330 -28.43 -8.09 -40.44
N GLN A 331 -27.26 -7.63 -39.98
CA GLN A 331 -26.02 -8.41 -39.98
C GLN A 331 -25.98 -9.50 -38.89
N SER A 332 -26.73 -9.35 -37.79
CA SER A 332 -26.81 -10.35 -36.72
C SER A 332 -27.78 -11.50 -37.00
N GLN A 333 -28.61 -11.43 -38.06
CA GLN A 333 -29.55 -12.50 -38.43
C GLN A 333 -29.08 -13.38 -39.59
N SER A 334 -27.97 -13.06 -40.27
CA SER A 334 -27.46 -13.86 -41.40
C SER A 334 -26.36 -14.84 -41.01
N THR A 335 -26.51 -15.53 -39.87
CA THR A 335 -25.74 -16.75 -39.61
C THR A 335 -26.59 -17.81 -38.90
N PRO A 336 -27.24 -18.69 -39.67
CA PRO A 336 -27.58 -20.02 -39.19
C PRO A 336 -26.90 -21.08 -40.07
N GLY A 337 -26.18 -22.01 -39.44
CA GLY A 337 -25.85 -23.34 -39.98
C GLY A 337 -24.65 -23.42 -40.89
#